data_AF-A0AAP5LT01-F1
#
_entry.id   AF-A0AAP5LT01-F1
#
_cell.length_a   1.000
_cell.length_b   1.000
_cell.length_c   1.000
_cell.angle_alpha   90.00
_cell.angle_beta   90.00
_cell.angle_gamma   90.00
#
_symmetry.space_group_name_H-M   'P 1'
#
loop_
_entity.id
_entity.type
_entity.pdbx_description
1 polymer ?
#
loop_
_entity_poly.entity_id
_entity_poly.type
_entity_poly.pdbx_seq_one_letter_code
_entity_poly.pdbx_strand_id
1 'polypeptide(L)'
;MKHHPDLFDARTLFNDTRLLFKLKLLLGTVCAYGGEVPLSQGELAKRMGTSTYRIRILLQKLDLEGIIRYADNGTLFFNRYTFVRDQEEMTPNTLYAKNFVFFTCDEFLAEDRNVQRFVLHYVGKELVYIPKNFRWGYLSDLYGSTGLLNIRTPKEAKQVLLKASKYLNIKIHTENFQVLNVHPKWIAMGEVFSEGAELWVQKQLKKHRFCYEFLSRKAVWQLAKVMEDYYAKFGYEYATDIFDHALYRIQHNKMRSQNFLNMIYKDDSDYIINDEKNELDEISAYFRSVMESAELHYAVQLSTELNHVQQQKHMAETVVTINEEIADMNRKVIEKADKQQRLIWDKLRLIHLCWLNRFRTHPDWFVEHYYQIKTLPAPILELKLEIEKFISKHRSAAV
;
A
#
# COMPACT_ATOMS: atom_id res chain seq x y z
N MET A 1 0.84 -2.61 28.78
CA MET A 1 0.73 -2.26 27.34
C MET A 1 1.68 -3.16 26.57
N LYS A 2 1.19 -3.90 25.57
CA LYS A 2 2.05 -4.76 24.73
C LYS A 2 2.78 -3.86 23.74
N HIS A 3 4.11 -3.73 23.86
CA HIS A 3 4.93 -3.06 22.85
C HIS A 3 4.84 -3.82 21.53
N HIS A 4 4.56 -3.12 20.43
CA HIS A 4 4.49 -3.70 19.10
C HIS A 4 5.92 -4.12 18.65
N PRO A 5 6.15 -5.33 18.11
CA PRO A 5 7.52 -5.80 17.82
C PRO A 5 8.13 -5.08 16.62
N ASP A 6 9.09 -4.16 16.85
CA ASP A 6 9.82 -3.38 15.83
C ASP A 6 10.51 -4.25 14.76
N LEU A 7 10.29 -3.90 13.48
CA LEU A 7 10.52 -4.74 12.30
C LEU A 7 12.00 -5.07 12.15
N PHE A 8 12.81 -4.10 12.57
CA PHE A 8 14.25 -4.13 12.55
C PHE A 8 14.86 -4.02 13.95
N ASP A 9 14.10 -4.36 14.99
CA ASP A 9 14.70 -4.49 16.31
C ASP A 9 15.78 -5.56 16.27
N ALA A 10 17.03 -5.21 16.57
CA ALA A 10 18.13 -6.18 16.62
C ALA A 10 17.82 -7.39 17.52
N ARG A 11 16.96 -7.22 18.56
CA ARG A 11 16.49 -8.32 19.42
C ARG A 11 15.57 -9.30 18.70
N THR A 12 14.68 -8.82 17.83
CA THR A 12 13.78 -9.69 17.03
C THR A 12 14.54 -10.34 15.87
N LEU A 13 15.53 -9.64 15.31
CA LEU A 13 16.41 -10.14 14.26
C LEU A 13 17.40 -11.22 14.76
N PHE A 14 17.57 -11.38 16.07
CA PHE A 14 18.51 -12.35 16.67
C PHE A 14 18.28 -13.78 16.18
N ASN A 15 17.03 -14.21 16.10
CA ASN A 15 16.62 -15.57 15.69
C ASN A 15 16.44 -15.71 14.18
N ASP A 16 16.72 -14.65 13.41
CA ASP A 16 16.54 -14.70 11.97
C ASP A 16 17.68 -15.45 11.29
N THR A 17 17.30 -16.46 10.51
CA THR A 17 18.20 -17.08 9.53
C THR A 17 18.52 -16.06 8.44
N ARG A 18 19.63 -16.24 7.72
CA ARG A 18 19.99 -15.38 6.57
C ARG A 18 18.84 -15.28 5.56
N LEU A 19 18.10 -16.37 5.36
CA LEU A 19 16.98 -16.42 4.42
C LEU A 19 15.76 -15.66 4.95
N LEU A 20 15.44 -15.78 6.24
CA LEU A 20 14.35 -15.03 6.86
C LEU A 20 14.62 -13.52 6.86
N PHE A 21 15.86 -13.14 7.16
CA PHE A 21 16.30 -11.75 7.12
C PHE A 21 16.16 -11.15 5.72
N LYS A 22 16.65 -11.85 4.69
CA LYS A 22 16.46 -11.46 3.28
C LYS A 22 14.98 -11.37 2.91
N LEU A 23 14.14 -12.27 3.42
CA LEU A 23 12.70 -12.23 3.17
C LEU A 23 12.06 -10.99 3.80
N LYS A 24 12.40 -10.64 5.05
CA LYS A 24 11.90 -9.41 5.70
C LYS A 24 12.28 -8.16 4.91
N LEU A 25 13.53 -8.06 4.43
CA LEU A 25 13.97 -6.97 3.56
C LEU A 25 13.21 -6.95 2.23
N LEU A 26 13.07 -8.11 1.58
CA LEU A 26 12.31 -8.22 0.34
C LEU A 26 10.85 -7.79 0.53
N LEU A 27 10.18 -8.26 1.58
CA LEU A 27 8.80 -7.89 1.91
C LEU A 27 8.67 -6.38 2.15
N GLY A 28 9.62 -5.75 2.85
CA GLY A 28 9.65 -4.30 3.02
C GLY A 28 9.95 -3.51 1.74
N THR A 29 10.54 -4.13 0.72
CA THR A 29 10.78 -3.51 -0.59
C THR A 29 9.57 -3.66 -1.51
N VAL A 30 8.95 -4.84 -1.51
CA VAL A 30 7.87 -5.20 -2.43
C VAL A 30 6.48 -4.94 -1.86
N CYS A 31 6.34 -4.57 -0.59
CA CYS A 31 5.03 -4.19 -0.08
C CYS A 31 4.59 -2.87 -0.74
N ALA A 32 3.39 -2.89 -1.30
CA ALA A 32 2.67 -1.70 -1.75
C ALA A 32 2.17 -0.89 -0.55
N TYR A 33 1.51 0.24 -0.83
CA TYR A 33 0.91 1.09 0.19
C TYR A 33 0.01 0.28 1.15
N GLY A 34 0.11 0.62 2.43
CA GLY A 34 -0.61 -0.10 3.50
C GLY A 34 -0.16 -1.53 3.80
N GLY A 35 0.96 -1.94 3.22
CA GLY A 35 1.66 -3.18 3.58
C GLY A 35 1.29 -4.38 2.72
N GLU A 36 0.38 -4.27 1.76
CA GLU A 36 0.05 -5.41 0.91
C GLU A 36 1.25 -5.87 0.09
N VAL A 37 1.46 -7.18 -0.04
CA VAL A 37 2.54 -7.77 -0.83
C VAL A 37 1.93 -8.28 -2.13
N PRO A 38 2.08 -7.56 -3.27
CA PRO A 38 1.48 -7.91 -4.55
C PRO A 38 2.26 -9.02 -5.25
N LEU A 39 2.92 -9.92 -4.50
CA LEU A 39 3.68 -11.05 -5.02
C LEU A 39 3.13 -12.36 -4.44
N SER A 40 2.89 -13.32 -5.31
CA SER A 40 2.58 -14.69 -4.93
C SER A 40 3.77 -15.35 -4.23
N GLN A 41 3.50 -16.42 -3.47
CA GLN A 41 4.57 -17.21 -2.85
C GLN A 41 5.57 -17.77 -3.88
N GLY A 42 5.12 -18.06 -5.10
CA GLY A 42 5.99 -18.49 -6.20
C GLY A 42 6.93 -17.38 -6.70
N GLU A 43 6.42 -16.17 -6.86
CA GLU A 43 7.23 -15.00 -7.24
C GLU A 43 8.26 -14.64 -6.15
N LEU A 44 7.86 -14.71 -4.87
CA LEU A 44 8.77 -14.54 -3.74
C LEU A 44 9.88 -15.61 -3.74
N ALA A 45 9.52 -16.87 -3.99
CA ALA A 45 10.47 -17.98 -4.04
C ALA A 45 11.52 -17.80 -5.15
N LYS A 46 11.08 -17.37 -6.34
CA LYS A 46 11.97 -17.07 -7.48
C LYS A 46 12.96 -15.96 -7.14
N ARG A 47 12.50 -14.85 -6.56
CA ARG A 47 13.37 -13.72 -6.18
C ARG A 47 14.35 -14.06 -5.06
N MET A 48 13.91 -14.88 -4.11
CA MET A 48 14.73 -15.34 -2.99
C MET A 48 15.70 -16.47 -3.39
N GLY A 49 15.62 -16.99 -4.62
CA GLY A 49 16.44 -18.13 -5.08
C GLY A 49 16.20 -19.39 -4.26
N THR A 50 14.96 -19.66 -3.86
CA THR A 50 14.60 -20.78 -2.97
C THR A 50 13.29 -21.45 -3.39
N SER A 51 12.92 -22.56 -2.74
CA SER A 51 11.66 -23.27 -3.03
C SER A 51 10.45 -22.56 -2.42
N THR A 52 9.29 -22.65 -3.06
CA THR A 52 8.00 -22.17 -2.53
C THR A 52 7.67 -22.75 -1.16
N TYR A 53 8.00 -24.03 -0.90
CA TYR A 53 7.83 -24.67 0.40
C TYR A 53 8.57 -23.94 1.53
N ARG A 54 9.84 -23.58 1.29
CA ARG A 54 10.65 -22.81 2.24
C ARG A 54 10.07 -21.42 2.47
N ILE A 55 9.61 -20.73 1.43
CA ILE A 55 8.91 -19.43 1.59
C ILE A 55 7.68 -19.59 2.46
N ARG A 56 6.85 -20.61 2.23
CA ARG A 56 5.64 -20.86 3.03
C ARG A 56 5.97 -21.03 4.52
N ILE A 57 7.01 -21.79 4.87
CA ILE A 57 7.45 -21.94 6.27
C ILE A 57 7.89 -20.62 6.87
N LEU A 58 8.68 -19.83 6.12
CA LEU A 58 9.15 -18.53 6.60
C LEU A 58 7.99 -17.56 6.81
N LEU A 59 7.03 -17.52 5.88
CA LEU A 59 5.83 -16.70 6.02
C LEU A 59 4.98 -17.15 7.21
N GLN A 60 4.78 -18.45 7.43
CA GLN A 60 4.09 -18.95 8.63
C GLN A 60 4.78 -18.49 9.92
N LYS A 61 6.11 -18.50 9.97
CA LYS A 61 6.86 -17.97 11.11
C LYS A 61 6.60 -16.47 11.29
N LEU A 62 6.64 -15.68 10.21
CA LEU A 62 6.37 -14.23 10.26
C LEU A 62 4.93 -13.92 10.68
N ASP A 63 3.97 -14.76 10.30
CA ASP A 63 2.55 -14.63 10.65
C ASP A 63 2.35 -14.88 12.16
N LEU A 64 2.99 -15.92 12.70
CA LEU A 64 3.05 -16.17 14.15
C LEU A 64 3.74 -15.04 14.93
N GLU A 65 4.74 -14.40 14.34
CA GLU A 65 5.42 -13.21 14.91
C GLU A 65 4.58 -11.92 14.77
N GLY A 66 3.44 -11.97 14.08
CA GLY A 66 2.57 -10.81 13.81
C GLY A 66 3.18 -9.80 12.82
N ILE A 67 4.25 -10.17 12.12
CA ILE A 67 4.95 -9.32 11.14
C ILE A 67 4.20 -9.27 9.82
N ILE A 68 3.50 -10.36 9.47
CA ILE A 68 2.59 -10.42 8.34
C ILE A 68 1.20 -10.88 8.81
N ARG A 69 0.20 -10.71 7.95
CA ARG A 69 -1.11 -11.34 8.06
C ARG A 69 -1.59 -11.78 6.68
N TYR A 70 -2.47 -12.75 6.64
CA TYR A 70 -3.24 -13.07 5.44
C TYR A 70 -4.65 -12.47 5.59
N ALA A 71 -5.15 -11.86 4.52
CA ALA A 71 -6.57 -11.55 4.40
C ALA A 71 -7.37 -12.83 4.10
N ASP A 72 -8.69 -12.78 4.26
CA ASP A 72 -9.58 -13.93 4.07
C ASP A 72 -9.52 -14.51 2.63
N ASN A 73 -9.13 -13.69 1.65
CA ASN A 73 -8.91 -14.10 0.27
C ASN A 73 -7.50 -14.70 0.01
N GLY A 74 -6.67 -14.86 1.05
CA GLY A 74 -5.31 -15.38 0.95
C GLY A 74 -4.26 -14.36 0.52
N THR A 75 -4.63 -13.08 0.39
CA THR A 75 -3.70 -11.99 0.07
C THR A 75 -2.76 -11.72 1.24
N LEU A 76 -1.48 -11.54 0.94
CA LEU A 76 -0.44 -11.35 1.94
C LEU A 76 -0.27 -9.87 2.28
N PHE A 77 -0.32 -9.54 3.57
CA PHE A 77 -0.05 -8.21 4.08
C PHE A 77 1.14 -8.24 5.03
N PHE A 78 2.08 -7.35 4.83
CA PHE A 78 3.14 -6.99 5.74
C PHE A 78 2.60 -5.94 6.71
N ASN A 79 2.46 -6.28 7.99
CA ASN A 79 1.60 -5.59 8.97
C ASN A 79 2.04 -4.16 9.35
N ARG A 80 2.96 -3.51 8.65
CA ARG A 80 3.65 -2.31 9.15
C ARG A 80 3.92 -1.22 8.14
N TYR A 81 2.85 -0.84 7.47
CA TYR A 81 2.73 0.48 6.85
C TYR A 81 1.33 1.01 7.18
N THR A 82 1.08 1.52 8.38
CA THR A 82 -0.14 2.32 8.58
C THR A 82 0.09 3.65 7.89
N PHE A 83 -0.56 3.82 6.74
CA PHE A 83 -0.68 5.13 6.11
C PHE A 83 -1.45 6.02 7.09
N VAL A 84 -0.89 7.19 7.43
CA VAL A 84 -1.63 8.19 8.20
C VAL A 84 -2.81 8.60 7.32
N ARG A 85 -4.02 8.14 7.68
CA ARG A 85 -5.22 8.77 7.15
C ARG A 85 -5.21 10.20 7.68
N ASP A 86 -5.51 11.19 6.85
CA ASP A 86 -5.53 12.64 7.18
C ASP A 86 -6.45 13.00 8.38
N GLN A 87 -7.05 12.02 9.06
CA GLN A 87 -7.97 12.19 10.18
C GLN A 87 -7.61 11.38 11.45
N GLU A 88 -6.52 10.62 11.49
CA GLU A 88 -6.09 9.96 12.74
C GLU A 88 -5.02 10.77 13.45
N GLU A 89 -5.31 11.21 14.67
CA GLU A 89 -4.33 11.81 15.58
C GLU A 89 -3.11 10.88 15.68
N MET A 90 -1.92 11.43 15.42
CA MET A 90 -0.67 10.69 15.50
C MET A 90 -0.51 10.08 16.90
N THR A 91 -0.74 8.78 17.04
CA THR A 91 -0.33 8.08 18.25
C THR A 91 1.20 7.96 18.24
N PRO A 92 1.89 8.15 19.37
CA PRO A 92 3.36 8.08 19.46
C PRO A 92 3.99 6.70 19.13
N ASN A 93 3.19 5.73 18.64
CA ASN A 93 3.62 4.38 18.28
C ASN A 93 3.62 4.12 16.76
N THR A 94 3.39 5.14 15.92
CA THR A 94 3.47 5.01 14.45
C THR A 94 4.91 5.15 13.98
N LEU A 95 5.62 4.02 13.90
CA LEU A 95 6.97 3.97 13.34
C LEU A 95 6.91 3.86 11.81
N TYR A 96 7.32 4.92 11.15
CA TYR A 96 7.54 4.98 9.71
C TYR A 96 8.95 4.48 9.40
N ALA A 97 9.09 3.26 8.87
CA ALA A 97 10.37 2.74 8.41
C ALA A 97 10.57 3.11 6.93
N LYS A 98 11.38 4.15 6.66
CA LYS A 98 11.91 4.37 5.31
C LYS A 98 12.84 3.22 4.94
N ASN A 99 12.52 2.51 3.87
CA ASN A 99 13.39 1.49 3.31
C ASN A 99 14.43 2.20 2.43
N PHE A 100 15.72 2.04 2.70
CA PHE A 100 16.78 2.69 1.92
C PHE A 100 17.41 1.72 0.93
N VAL A 101 17.79 2.20 -0.25
CA VAL A 101 18.36 1.37 -1.33
C VAL A 101 19.61 0.62 -0.86
N PHE A 102 20.39 1.19 0.06
CA PHE A 102 21.59 0.53 0.56
C PHE A 102 21.31 -0.71 1.42
N PHE A 103 20.09 -0.92 1.94
CA PHE A 103 19.77 -2.16 2.67
C PHE A 103 19.75 -3.40 1.75
N THR A 104 19.59 -3.19 0.45
CA THR A 104 19.53 -4.27 -0.54
C THR A 104 20.79 -4.37 -1.39
N CYS A 105 21.81 -3.52 -1.17
CA CYS A 105 23.06 -3.61 -1.92
C CYS A 105 23.92 -4.79 -1.46
N ASP A 106 24.68 -5.38 -2.40
CA ASP A 106 25.53 -6.53 -2.11
C ASP A 106 26.56 -6.24 -1.01
N GLU A 107 27.04 -5.00 -0.97
CA GLU A 107 27.98 -4.53 0.04
C GLU A 107 27.43 -4.66 1.46
N PHE A 108 26.19 -4.20 1.71
CA PHE A 108 25.55 -4.32 3.01
C PHE A 108 25.13 -5.77 3.30
N LEU A 109 24.62 -6.50 2.30
CA LEU A 109 24.21 -7.89 2.44
C LEU A 109 25.36 -8.87 2.71
N ALA A 110 26.60 -8.47 2.41
CA ALA A 110 27.83 -9.21 2.70
C ALA A 110 28.40 -8.95 4.11
N GLU A 111 27.92 -7.92 4.83
CA GLU A 111 28.39 -7.61 6.19
C GLU A 111 28.03 -8.71 7.21
N ASP A 112 28.72 -8.66 8.36
CA ASP A 112 28.38 -9.51 9.50
C ASP A 112 26.95 -9.25 10.00
N ARG A 113 26.26 -10.30 10.47
CA ARG A 113 24.86 -10.18 10.91
C ARG A 113 24.68 -9.19 12.04
N ASN A 114 25.60 -9.12 13.00
CA ASN A 114 25.47 -8.19 14.11
C ASN A 114 25.65 -6.73 13.63
N VAL A 115 26.47 -6.49 12.59
CA VAL A 115 26.59 -5.19 11.93
C VAL A 115 25.28 -4.83 11.22
N GLN A 116 24.73 -5.75 10.41
CA GLN A 116 23.46 -5.54 9.71
C GLN A 116 22.32 -5.22 10.69
N ARG A 117 22.21 -6.00 11.78
CA ARG A 117 21.21 -5.81 12.83
C ARG A 117 21.34 -4.48 13.54
N PHE A 118 22.56 -4.09 13.89
CA PHE A 118 22.82 -2.81 14.54
C PHE A 118 22.41 -1.65 13.63
N VAL A 119 22.84 -1.66 12.37
CA VAL A 119 22.50 -0.61 11.40
C VAL A 119 20.98 -0.54 11.20
N LEU A 120 20.31 -1.67 10.98
CA LEU A 120 18.86 -1.71 10.78
C LEU A 120 18.07 -1.27 12.03
N HIS A 121 18.55 -1.60 13.23
CA HIS A 121 17.93 -1.12 14.47
C HIS A 121 17.98 0.40 14.56
N TYR A 122 19.15 1.01 14.34
CA TYR A 122 19.26 2.46 14.46
C TYR A 122 18.56 3.23 13.34
N VAL A 123 18.59 2.70 12.11
CA VAL A 123 17.92 3.36 10.99
C VAL A 123 16.42 3.09 10.98
N GLY A 124 16.00 1.84 11.21
CA GLY A 124 14.60 1.41 11.08
C GLY A 124 13.76 1.53 12.35
N LYS A 125 14.37 1.51 13.54
CA LYS A 125 13.65 1.68 14.83
C LYS A 125 13.95 3.01 15.49
N GLU A 126 15.23 3.36 15.65
CA GLU A 126 15.60 4.60 16.33
C GLU A 126 15.56 5.83 15.43
N LEU A 127 15.36 5.65 14.11
CA LEU A 127 15.19 6.68 13.09
C LEU A 127 16.33 7.72 13.03
N VAL A 128 17.58 7.30 13.22
CA VAL A 128 18.74 8.23 13.27
C VAL A 128 19.04 8.95 11.94
N TYR A 129 18.37 8.60 10.84
CA TYR A 129 18.48 9.34 9.58
C TYR A 129 17.70 10.66 9.59
N ILE A 130 16.76 10.85 10.52
CA ILE A 130 15.98 12.08 10.63
C ILE A 130 16.89 13.20 11.17
N PRO A 131 16.91 14.40 10.57
CA PRO A 131 17.70 15.51 11.05
C PRO A 131 17.47 15.77 12.55
N LYS A 132 18.56 15.99 13.30
CA LYS A 132 18.60 16.23 14.76
C LYS A 132 18.32 15.01 15.66
N ASN A 133 18.01 13.85 15.10
CA ASN A 133 17.81 12.64 15.90
C ASN A 133 19.15 11.93 16.13
N PHE A 134 19.58 11.81 17.38
CA PHE A 134 20.76 11.03 17.77
C PHE A 134 20.45 10.13 18.96
N ARG A 135 21.28 9.11 19.18
CA ARG A 135 21.11 8.16 20.26
C ARG A 135 22.41 7.89 21.00
N TRP A 136 22.31 7.83 22.32
CA TRP A 136 23.36 7.34 23.21
C TRP A 136 23.09 5.88 23.57
N GLY A 137 24.15 5.11 23.76
CA GLY A 137 24.06 3.75 24.29
C GLY A 137 25.31 3.38 25.08
N TYR A 138 25.16 2.42 25.99
CA TYR A 138 26.30 1.84 26.70
C TYR A 138 26.83 0.64 25.93
N LEU A 139 28.14 0.42 25.96
CA LEU A 139 28.74 -0.78 25.37
C LEU A 139 28.16 -2.05 25.99
N SER A 140 27.87 -2.05 27.29
CA SER A 140 27.20 -3.15 28.00
C SER A 140 25.84 -3.51 27.42
N ASP A 141 25.14 -2.57 26.80
CA ASP A 141 23.82 -2.83 26.21
C ASP A 141 23.92 -3.67 24.94
N LEU A 142 25.12 -3.80 24.35
CA LEU A 142 25.33 -4.53 23.10
C LEU A 142 25.64 -6.01 23.31
N TYR A 143 26.21 -6.40 24.45
CA TYR A 143 26.72 -7.76 24.69
C TYR A 143 26.14 -8.42 25.95
N GLY A 144 26.28 -9.73 26.04
CA GLY A 144 25.74 -10.52 27.16
C GLY A 144 24.34 -11.08 26.89
N SER A 145 23.77 -11.76 27.87
CA SER A 145 22.50 -12.49 27.73
C SER A 145 21.29 -11.59 27.45
N THR A 146 21.35 -10.33 27.85
CA THR A 146 20.33 -9.31 27.61
C THR A 146 20.76 -8.26 26.58
N GLY A 147 21.91 -8.46 25.93
CA GLY A 147 22.47 -7.54 24.97
C GLY A 147 21.59 -7.39 23.72
N LEU A 148 21.70 -6.23 23.08
CA LEU A 148 21.05 -5.91 21.82
C LEU A 148 21.51 -6.84 20.68
N LEU A 149 22.74 -7.35 20.75
CA LEU A 149 23.38 -8.17 19.75
C LEU A 149 23.79 -9.54 20.33
N ASN A 150 23.94 -10.54 19.45
CA ASN A 150 24.42 -11.87 19.86
C ASN A 150 25.94 -11.90 19.96
N ILE A 151 26.50 -11.21 20.96
CA ILE A 151 27.94 -11.11 21.18
C ILE A 151 28.24 -11.28 22.66
N ARG A 152 29.41 -11.86 22.96
CA ARG A 152 29.76 -12.28 24.32
C ARG A 152 30.71 -11.32 25.00
N THR A 153 31.42 -10.49 24.24
CA THR A 153 32.50 -9.66 24.78
C THR A 153 32.38 -8.19 24.39
N PRO A 154 32.89 -7.27 25.24
CA PRO A 154 32.99 -5.85 24.90
C PRO A 154 33.91 -5.58 23.69
N LYS A 155 34.89 -6.47 23.45
CA LYS A 155 35.79 -6.38 22.28
C LYS A 155 35.04 -6.62 20.98
N GLU A 156 34.18 -7.64 20.93
CA GLU A 156 33.29 -7.90 19.80
C GLU A 156 32.32 -6.73 19.58
N ALA A 157 31.78 -6.16 20.67
CA ALA A 157 30.89 -4.99 20.57
C ALA A 157 31.57 -3.80 19.90
N LYS A 158 32.81 -3.49 20.31
CA LYS A 158 33.62 -2.44 19.66
C LYS A 158 33.90 -2.75 18.19
N GLN A 159 34.17 -4.00 17.83
CA GLN A 159 34.37 -4.38 16.42
C GLN A 159 33.10 -4.20 15.58
N VAL A 160 31.93 -4.55 16.10
CA VAL A 160 30.65 -4.32 15.41
C VAL A 160 30.43 -2.83 15.21
N LEU A 161 30.63 -2.00 16.24
CA LEU A 161 30.51 -0.56 16.13
C LEU A 161 31.46 0.01 15.06
N LEU A 162 32.73 -0.39 15.07
CA LEU A 162 33.72 0.06 14.08
C LEU A 162 33.33 -0.30 12.64
N LYS A 163 32.77 -1.50 12.41
CA LYS A 163 32.26 -1.89 11.09
C LYS A 163 30.98 -1.14 10.72
N ALA A 164 30.08 -0.94 11.69
CA ALA A 164 28.86 -0.15 11.50
C ALA A 164 29.15 1.33 11.21
N SER A 165 30.31 1.85 11.64
CA SER A 165 30.78 3.21 11.33
C SER A 165 30.90 3.49 9.83
N LYS A 166 30.95 2.45 9.00
CA LYS A 166 30.88 2.57 7.54
C LYS A 166 29.54 3.14 7.08
N TYR A 167 28.44 2.80 7.77
CA TYR A 167 27.06 3.16 7.42
C TYR A 167 26.53 4.33 8.27
N LEU A 168 26.91 4.33 9.54
CA LEU A 168 26.45 5.28 10.55
C LEU A 168 27.62 6.14 11.03
N ASN A 169 27.37 7.41 11.29
CA ASN A 169 28.32 8.26 11.98
C ASN A 169 28.27 7.95 13.48
N ILE A 170 29.23 7.15 13.96
CA ILE A 170 29.30 6.66 15.34
C ILE A 170 30.53 7.25 16.03
N LYS A 171 30.33 7.85 17.22
CA LYS A 171 31.42 8.19 18.15
C LYS A 171 31.51 7.11 19.22
N ILE A 172 32.66 6.46 19.34
CA ILE A 172 32.90 5.40 20.32
C ILE A 172 33.77 5.95 21.45
N HIS A 173 33.32 5.78 22.68
CA HIS A 173 34.02 6.13 23.92
C HIS A 173 34.43 4.85 24.67
N THR A 174 35.04 5.01 25.85
CA THR A 174 35.56 3.88 26.64
C THR A 174 34.45 2.89 27.02
N GLU A 175 33.32 3.41 27.51
CA GLU A 175 32.15 2.64 27.99
C GLU A 175 30.87 2.94 27.21
N ASN A 176 30.84 4.02 26.43
CA ASN A 176 29.65 4.53 25.76
C ASN A 176 29.87 4.66 24.25
N PHE A 177 28.78 4.79 23.50
CA PHE A 177 28.84 5.21 22.11
C PHE A 177 27.66 6.15 21.80
N GLN A 178 27.85 6.95 20.76
CA GLN A 178 26.84 7.87 20.25
C GLN A 178 26.64 7.60 18.76
N VAL A 179 25.40 7.33 18.35
CA VAL A 179 25.01 7.23 16.95
C VAL A 179 24.38 8.57 16.55
N LEU A 180 25.05 9.30 15.65
CA LEU A 180 24.66 10.65 15.26
C LEU A 180 23.68 10.66 14.10
N ASN A 181 24.05 10.04 12.97
CA ASN A 181 23.21 9.94 11.79
C ASN A 181 23.67 8.83 10.86
N VAL A 182 22.92 8.57 9.79
CA VAL A 182 23.38 7.77 8.64
C VAL A 182 24.33 8.62 7.80
N HIS A 183 25.41 8.03 7.29
CA HIS A 183 26.32 8.77 6.42
C HIS A 183 25.59 9.30 5.16
N PRO A 184 25.86 10.55 4.73
CA PRO A 184 25.19 11.17 3.59
C PRO A 184 25.28 10.35 2.30
N LYS A 185 26.39 9.64 2.06
CA LYS A 185 26.55 8.75 0.90
C LYS A 185 25.44 7.71 0.81
N TRP A 186 25.06 7.08 1.93
CA TRP A 186 24.03 6.03 1.94
C TRP A 186 22.63 6.60 1.86
N ILE A 187 22.40 7.78 2.47
CA ILE A 187 21.15 8.53 2.29
C ILE A 187 20.99 8.93 0.82
N ALA A 188 22.07 9.39 0.17
CA ALA A 188 22.10 9.82 -1.21
C ALA A 188 21.85 8.70 -2.22
N MET A 189 22.04 7.42 -1.85
CA MET A 189 21.57 6.30 -2.66
C MET A 189 20.05 6.24 -2.80
N GLY A 190 19.33 6.99 -1.95
CA GLY A 190 17.90 7.18 -2.04
C GLY A 190 17.10 6.16 -1.22
N GLU A 191 15.83 6.49 -1.08
CA GLU A 191 14.82 5.60 -0.54
C GLU A 191 14.40 4.60 -1.63
N VAL A 192 14.11 3.38 -1.21
CA VAL A 192 13.41 2.43 -2.08
C VAL A 192 12.00 2.96 -2.26
N PHE A 193 11.74 3.59 -3.40
CA PHE A 193 10.38 3.78 -3.90
C PHE A 193 9.69 2.41 -3.87
N SER A 194 8.50 2.33 -3.25
CA SER A 194 7.80 1.04 -3.05
C SER A 194 7.74 0.27 -4.38
N GLU A 195 8.57 -0.77 -4.49
CA GLU A 195 8.56 -1.64 -5.66
C GLU A 195 7.19 -2.28 -5.78
N GLY A 196 6.54 -2.51 -4.64
CA GLY A 196 5.15 -2.97 -4.57
C GLY A 196 4.16 -2.07 -5.30
N ALA A 197 4.30 -0.75 -5.17
CA ALA A 197 3.42 0.20 -5.87
C ALA A 197 3.63 0.15 -7.39
N GLU A 198 4.88 0.11 -7.85
CA GLU A 198 5.21 -0.06 -9.28
C GLU A 198 4.69 -1.42 -9.80
N LEU A 199 4.92 -2.50 -9.06
CA LEU A 199 4.47 -3.84 -9.41
C LEU A 199 2.95 -3.96 -9.46
N TRP A 200 2.24 -3.33 -8.52
CA TRP A 200 0.77 -3.29 -8.53
C TRP A 200 0.27 -2.63 -9.81
N VAL A 201 0.81 -1.46 -10.16
CA VAL A 201 0.48 -0.75 -11.40
C VAL A 201 0.80 -1.60 -12.63
N GLN A 202 2.00 -2.18 -12.70
CA GLN A 202 2.40 -3.03 -13.82
C GLN A 202 1.51 -4.27 -13.97
N LYS A 203 1.11 -4.91 -12.86
CA LYS A 203 0.19 -6.06 -12.89
C LYS A 203 -1.16 -5.69 -13.50
N GLN A 204 -1.73 -4.55 -13.12
CA GLN A 204 -3.00 -4.11 -13.70
C GLN A 204 -2.86 -3.66 -15.16
N LEU A 205 -1.82 -2.91 -15.49
CA LEU A 205 -1.52 -2.55 -16.87
C LEU A 205 -1.38 -3.79 -17.76
N LYS A 206 -0.68 -4.82 -17.29
CA LYS A 206 -0.53 -6.10 -17.99
C LYS A 206 -1.86 -6.83 -18.14
N LYS A 207 -2.68 -6.90 -17.08
CA LYS A 207 -4.03 -7.50 -17.12
C LYS A 207 -4.89 -6.85 -18.20
N HIS A 208 -4.82 -5.53 -18.33
CA HIS A 208 -5.49 -4.76 -19.36
C HIS A 208 -4.68 -4.64 -20.66
N ARG A 209 -3.66 -5.47 -20.94
CA ARG A 209 -2.93 -5.48 -22.22
C ARG A 209 -2.28 -4.14 -22.62
N PHE A 210 -1.91 -3.30 -21.67
CA PHE A 210 -0.99 -2.19 -21.94
C PHE A 210 0.42 -2.74 -22.14
N CYS A 211 1.19 -2.11 -23.02
CA CYS A 211 2.57 -2.47 -23.31
C CYS A 211 3.50 -1.92 -22.21
N TYR A 212 3.32 -2.36 -20.96
CA TYR A 212 3.97 -1.74 -19.81
C TYR A 212 5.50 -1.80 -19.84
N GLU A 213 6.09 -2.75 -20.57
CA GLU A 213 7.55 -2.87 -20.76
C GLU A 213 8.15 -1.68 -21.51
N PHE A 214 7.33 -0.93 -22.25
CA PHE A 214 7.71 0.30 -22.95
C PHE A 214 7.32 1.57 -22.18
N LEU A 215 6.75 1.44 -20.99
CA LEU A 215 6.46 2.59 -20.15
C LEU A 215 7.71 2.98 -19.38
N SER A 216 8.01 4.27 -19.41
CA SER A 216 9.07 4.85 -18.60
C SER A 216 8.80 4.66 -17.11
N ARG A 217 9.86 4.54 -16.30
CA ARG A 217 9.69 4.38 -14.85
C ARG A 217 8.99 5.60 -14.25
N LYS A 218 9.30 6.81 -14.76
CA LYS A 218 8.65 8.05 -14.34
C LYS A 218 7.14 8.02 -14.59
N ALA A 219 6.66 7.53 -15.74
CA ALA A 219 5.24 7.43 -16.02
C ALA A 219 4.52 6.43 -15.10
N VAL A 220 5.10 5.23 -14.92
CA VAL A 220 4.56 4.22 -14.00
C VAL A 220 4.40 4.81 -12.59
N TRP A 221 5.37 5.61 -12.15
CA TRP A 221 5.34 6.25 -10.85
C TRP A 221 4.21 7.28 -10.71
N GLN A 222 3.88 8.04 -11.77
CA GLN A 222 2.74 8.97 -11.72
C GLN A 222 1.41 8.24 -11.56
N LEU A 223 1.26 7.06 -12.17
CA LEU A 223 0.10 6.21 -11.93
C LEU A 223 0.10 5.65 -10.50
N ALA A 224 1.27 5.22 -10.00
CA ALA A 224 1.42 4.70 -8.64
C ALA A 224 1.04 5.73 -7.57
N LYS A 225 1.40 7.00 -7.74
CA LYS A 225 1.00 8.10 -6.85
C LYS A 225 -0.52 8.30 -6.80
N VAL A 226 -1.22 8.16 -7.91
CA VAL A 226 -2.69 8.22 -7.91
C VAL A 226 -3.26 7.00 -7.19
N MET A 227 -2.70 5.83 -7.44
CA MET A 227 -3.12 4.59 -6.77
C MET A 227 -2.85 4.60 -5.26
N GLU A 228 -1.83 5.32 -4.78
CA GLU A 228 -1.55 5.56 -3.36
C GLU A 228 -2.72 6.27 -2.66
N ASP A 229 -3.21 7.37 -3.26
CA ASP A 229 -4.34 8.14 -2.76
C ASP A 229 -5.63 7.30 -2.75
N TYR A 230 -5.87 6.54 -3.82
CA TYR A 230 -7.02 5.63 -3.90
C TYR A 230 -6.94 4.49 -2.89
N TYR A 231 -5.74 3.94 -2.67
CA TYR A 231 -5.52 2.94 -1.64
C TYR A 231 -5.87 3.51 -0.25
N ALA A 232 -5.41 4.72 0.08
CA ALA A 232 -5.67 5.33 1.39
C ALA A 232 -7.18 5.51 1.65
N LYS A 233 -7.94 5.82 0.59
CA LYS A 233 -9.40 6.03 0.63
C LYS A 233 -10.19 4.72 0.68
N PHE A 234 -9.88 3.79 -0.21
CA PHE A 234 -10.74 2.64 -0.49
C PHE A 234 -10.15 1.28 -0.06
N GLY A 235 -8.86 1.22 0.27
CA GLY A 235 -8.13 -0.03 0.44
C GLY A 235 -7.78 -0.68 -0.91
N TYR A 236 -6.97 -1.74 -0.88
CA TYR A 236 -6.39 -2.33 -2.11
C TYR A 236 -7.43 -2.90 -3.06
N GLU A 237 -8.32 -3.76 -2.58
CA GLU A 237 -9.27 -4.47 -3.43
C GLU A 237 -10.14 -3.49 -4.19
N TYR A 238 -10.65 -2.48 -3.48
CA TYR A 238 -11.60 -1.52 -4.05
C TYR A 238 -10.87 -0.52 -4.96
N ALA A 239 -9.67 -0.08 -4.57
CA ALA A 239 -8.82 0.74 -5.44
C ALA A 239 -8.46 -0.02 -6.72
N THR A 240 -8.18 -1.32 -6.62
CA THR A 240 -7.88 -2.19 -7.77
C THR A 240 -9.08 -2.34 -8.70
N ASP A 241 -10.28 -2.56 -8.15
CA ASP A 241 -11.51 -2.64 -8.95
C ASP A 241 -11.77 -1.32 -9.70
N ILE A 242 -11.59 -0.17 -9.05
CA ILE A 242 -11.73 1.15 -9.70
C ILE A 242 -10.66 1.33 -10.78
N PHE A 243 -9.43 0.90 -10.50
CA PHE A 243 -8.33 0.96 -11.46
C PHE A 243 -8.58 0.11 -12.70
N ASP A 244 -9.14 -1.10 -12.52
CA ASP A 244 -9.56 -1.94 -13.63
C ASP A 244 -10.56 -1.22 -14.55
N HIS A 245 -11.54 -0.53 -13.96
CA HIS A 245 -12.52 0.25 -14.71
C HIS A 245 -11.88 1.43 -15.44
N ALA A 246 -10.93 2.12 -14.78
CA ALA A 246 -10.21 3.23 -15.38
C ALA A 246 -9.39 2.79 -16.61
N LEU A 247 -8.62 1.71 -16.47
CA LEU A 247 -7.82 1.15 -17.56
C LEU A 247 -8.70 0.68 -18.71
N TYR A 248 -9.79 -0.02 -18.42
CA TYR A 248 -10.77 -0.44 -19.44
C TYR A 248 -11.32 0.76 -20.23
N ARG A 249 -11.66 1.87 -19.55
CA ARG A 249 -12.16 3.09 -20.21
C ARG A 249 -11.10 3.75 -21.09
N ILE A 250 -9.84 3.80 -20.67
CA ILE A 250 -8.73 4.31 -21.49
C ILE A 250 -8.58 3.48 -22.76
N GLN A 251 -8.70 2.15 -22.64
CA GLN A 251 -8.58 1.26 -23.79
C GLN A 251 -9.76 1.32 -24.76
N HIS A 252 -10.98 1.53 -24.26
CA HIS A 252 -12.16 1.61 -25.11
C HIS A 252 -12.35 3.00 -25.72
N ASN A 253 -11.84 4.05 -25.08
CA ASN A 253 -11.90 5.42 -25.59
C ASN A 253 -10.55 5.91 -26.11
N LYS A 254 -9.83 5.09 -26.88
CA LYS A 254 -8.45 5.40 -27.33
C LYS A 254 -8.31 6.79 -27.96
N MET A 255 -9.27 7.20 -28.78
CA MET A 255 -9.25 8.52 -29.42
C MET A 255 -9.26 9.67 -28.40
N ARG A 256 -10.05 9.55 -27.33
CA ARG A 256 -10.11 10.55 -26.25
C ARG A 256 -8.90 10.47 -25.31
N SER A 257 -8.26 9.31 -25.25
CA SER A 257 -7.08 9.05 -24.41
C SER A 257 -5.76 9.13 -25.18
N GLN A 258 -5.76 9.53 -26.45
CA GLN A 258 -4.58 9.49 -27.30
C GLN A 258 -3.43 10.33 -26.74
N ASN A 259 -3.72 11.54 -26.25
CA ASN A 259 -2.71 12.40 -25.64
C ASN A 259 -2.10 11.75 -24.39
N PHE A 260 -2.92 11.14 -23.55
CA PHE A 260 -2.44 10.40 -22.38
C PHE A 260 -1.56 9.22 -22.79
N LEU A 261 -2.00 8.42 -23.76
CA LEU A 261 -1.21 7.29 -24.28
C LEU A 261 0.13 7.77 -24.83
N ASN A 262 0.15 8.86 -25.60
CA ASN A 262 1.38 9.44 -26.12
C ASN A 262 2.33 9.90 -24.99
N MET A 263 1.81 10.44 -23.88
CA MET A 263 2.64 10.88 -22.75
C MET A 263 3.24 9.71 -21.95
N ILE A 264 2.47 8.65 -21.71
CA ILE A 264 2.96 7.52 -20.90
C ILE A 264 4.01 6.66 -21.63
N TYR A 265 3.99 6.65 -22.96
CA TYR A 265 4.95 5.92 -23.81
C TYR A 265 6.13 6.78 -24.30
N LYS A 266 6.35 7.97 -23.73
CA LYS A 266 7.60 8.73 -23.94
C LYS A 266 8.77 8.06 -23.22
N ASP A 267 9.98 8.25 -23.76
CA ASP A 267 11.20 7.85 -23.08
C ASP A 267 11.47 8.72 -21.83
N ASP A 268 12.20 8.17 -20.85
CA ASP A 268 12.46 8.82 -19.56
C ASP A 268 13.18 10.20 -19.70
N SER A 269 13.91 10.41 -20.79
CA SER A 269 14.62 11.66 -21.13
C SER A 269 13.73 12.73 -21.75
N ASP A 270 12.56 12.35 -22.27
CA ASP A 270 11.78 13.19 -23.19
C ASP A 270 10.67 13.97 -22.48
N TYR A 271 10.54 13.78 -21.16
CA TYR A 271 9.61 14.53 -20.33
C TYR A 271 10.09 15.96 -20.14
N ILE A 272 9.21 16.91 -20.48
CA ILE A 272 9.44 18.33 -20.21
C ILE A 272 9.06 18.61 -18.76
N ILE A 273 10.07 18.98 -17.96
CA ILE A 273 9.92 19.38 -16.56
C ILE A 273 10.65 20.72 -16.40
N ASN A 274 9.90 21.80 -16.39
CA ASN A 274 10.38 23.14 -16.09
C ASN A 274 9.34 23.89 -15.23
N ASP A 275 9.64 25.13 -14.85
CA ASP A 275 8.78 25.92 -13.96
C ASP A 275 7.40 26.23 -14.58
N GLU A 276 7.25 26.12 -15.91
CA GLU A 276 6.01 26.42 -16.64
C GLU A 276 5.18 25.17 -16.97
N LYS A 277 5.82 24.01 -17.18
CA LYS A 277 5.19 22.77 -17.63
C LYS A 277 5.86 21.56 -16.99
N ASN A 278 5.04 20.73 -16.36
CA ASN A 278 5.43 19.42 -15.86
C ASN A 278 4.54 18.34 -16.46
N GLU A 279 5.01 17.71 -17.54
CA GLU A 279 4.25 16.68 -18.25
C GLU A 279 3.97 15.44 -17.38
N LEU A 280 4.80 15.20 -16.35
CA LEU A 280 4.54 14.10 -15.41
C LEU A 280 3.32 14.38 -14.53
N ASP A 281 3.09 15.64 -14.15
CA ASP A 281 1.91 16.00 -13.37
C ASP A 281 0.65 15.90 -14.22
N GLU A 282 0.73 16.22 -15.52
CA GLU A 282 -0.37 16.03 -16.49
C GLU A 282 -0.80 14.56 -16.60
N ILE A 283 0.16 13.61 -16.60
CA ILE A 283 -0.13 12.17 -16.56
C ILE A 283 -0.95 11.83 -15.30
N SER A 284 -0.49 12.29 -14.14
CA SER A 284 -1.15 12.00 -12.86
C SER A 284 -2.55 12.64 -12.80
N ALA A 285 -2.71 13.87 -13.30
CA ALA A 285 -3.96 14.61 -13.31
C ALA A 285 -4.99 13.96 -14.24
N TYR A 286 -4.59 13.62 -15.46
CA TYR A 286 -5.46 12.91 -16.39
C TYR A 286 -5.89 11.57 -15.82
N PHE A 287 -4.93 10.79 -15.32
CA PHE A 287 -5.23 9.47 -14.77
C PHE A 287 -6.16 9.57 -13.56
N ARG A 288 -5.97 10.55 -12.67
CA ARG A 288 -6.90 10.84 -11.56
C ARG A 288 -8.31 11.15 -12.08
N SER A 289 -8.48 11.99 -13.09
CA SER A 289 -9.79 12.30 -13.68
C SER A 289 -10.48 11.06 -14.26
N VAL A 290 -9.72 10.17 -14.91
CA VAL A 290 -10.24 8.89 -15.40
C VAL A 290 -10.66 8.00 -14.24
N MET A 291 -9.86 7.92 -13.17
CA MET A 291 -10.18 7.15 -11.96
C MET A 291 -11.46 7.67 -11.30
N GLU A 292 -11.64 8.98 -11.17
CA GLU A 292 -12.84 9.59 -10.59
C GLU A 292 -14.09 9.29 -11.43
N SER A 293 -13.94 9.34 -12.75
CA SER A 293 -15.01 8.89 -13.64
C SER A 293 -15.28 7.40 -13.50
N ALA A 294 -14.25 6.58 -13.30
CA ALA A 294 -14.37 5.14 -13.10
C ALA A 294 -15.06 4.79 -11.77
N GLU A 295 -14.86 5.59 -10.70
CA GLU A 295 -15.60 5.45 -9.44
C GLU A 295 -17.12 5.47 -9.69
N LEU A 296 -17.61 6.41 -10.52
CA LEU A 296 -19.03 6.52 -10.83
C LEU A 296 -19.56 5.31 -11.59
N HIS A 297 -18.81 4.82 -12.57
CA HIS A 297 -19.20 3.62 -13.32
C HIS A 297 -19.20 2.38 -12.42
N TYR A 298 -18.20 2.27 -11.54
CA TYR A 298 -18.13 1.20 -10.57
C TYR A 298 -19.30 1.25 -9.58
N ALA A 299 -19.70 2.43 -9.11
CA ALA A 299 -20.90 2.60 -8.27
C ALA A 299 -22.19 2.17 -9.01
N VAL A 300 -22.32 2.47 -10.31
CA VAL A 300 -23.45 2.02 -11.14
C VAL A 300 -23.43 0.50 -11.32
N GLN A 301 -22.26 -0.11 -11.53
CA GLN A 301 -22.13 -1.56 -11.59
C GLN A 301 -22.54 -2.21 -10.27
N LEU A 302 -22.01 -1.73 -9.15
CA LEU A 302 -22.38 -2.19 -7.81
C LEU A 302 -23.88 -2.07 -7.55
N SER A 303 -24.53 -1.01 -8.04
CA SER A 303 -25.99 -0.86 -7.96
C SER A 303 -26.72 -1.96 -8.75
N THR A 304 -26.21 -2.31 -9.92
CA THR A 304 -26.80 -3.34 -10.78
C THR A 304 -26.62 -4.72 -10.16
N GLU A 305 -25.43 -4.99 -9.63
CA GLU A 305 -25.12 -6.20 -8.88
C GLU A 305 -26.01 -6.34 -7.63
N LEU A 306 -26.22 -5.24 -6.88
CA LEU A 306 -27.10 -5.21 -5.72
C LEU A 306 -28.54 -5.62 -6.10
N ASN A 307 -29.07 -5.08 -7.19
CA ASN A 307 -30.41 -5.43 -7.69
C ASN A 307 -30.49 -6.92 -8.06
N HIS A 308 -29.45 -7.46 -8.71
CA HIS A 308 -29.42 -8.87 -9.06
C HIS A 308 -29.35 -9.79 -7.83
N VAL A 309 -28.54 -9.44 -6.83
CA VAL A 309 -28.45 -10.17 -5.56
C VAL A 309 -29.78 -10.15 -4.81
N GLN A 310 -30.48 -9.00 -4.80
CA GLN A 310 -31.81 -8.89 -4.19
C GLN A 310 -32.85 -9.75 -4.91
N GLN A 311 -32.82 -9.79 -6.25
CA GLN A 311 -33.71 -10.67 -7.02
C GLN A 311 -33.44 -12.15 -6.74
N GLN A 312 -32.18 -12.57 -6.69
CA GLN A 312 -31.81 -13.95 -6.36
C GLN A 312 -32.28 -14.35 -4.95
N LYS A 313 -32.09 -13.46 -3.98
CA LYS A 313 -32.58 -13.66 -2.60
C LYS A 313 -34.10 -13.79 -2.57
N HIS A 314 -34.81 -12.87 -3.22
CA HIS A 314 -36.28 -12.89 -3.25
C HIS A 314 -36.83 -14.16 -3.91
N MET A 315 -36.20 -14.64 -4.99
CA MET A 315 -36.56 -15.92 -5.63
C MET A 315 -36.34 -17.11 -4.69
N ALA A 316 -35.24 -17.14 -3.94
CA ALA A 316 -34.98 -18.21 -2.98
C ALA A 316 -35.94 -18.19 -1.77
N GLU A 317 -36.39 -17.01 -1.35
CA GLU A 317 -37.34 -16.83 -0.24
C GLU A 317 -38.78 -17.16 -0.61
N THR A 318 -39.16 -16.96 -1.87
CA THR A 318 -40.54 -17.17 -2.36
C THR A 318 -40.85 -18.61 -2.73
N VAL A 319 -39.84 -19.46 -2.87
CA VAL A 319 -39.99 -20.89 -3.19
C VAL A 319 -40.43 -21.67 -1.93
N VAL A 320 -41.73 -21.84 -1.77
CA VAL A 320 -42.32 -22.73 -0.76
C VAL A 320 -42.07 -24.18 -1.19
N THR A 321 -41.14 -24.86 -0.51
CA THR A 321 -40.72 -26.23 -0.87
C THR A 321 -40.96 -27.22 0.27
N ILE A 322 -41.51 -28.38 -0.08
CA ILE A 322 -41.76 -29.53 0.81
C ILE A 322 -40.50 -30.42 0.91
N ASN A 323 -39.52 -30.23 0.01
CA ASN A 323 -38.27 -31.00 -0.05
C ASN A 323 -37.16 -30.33 0.78
N GLU A 324 -36.65 -31.06 1.79
CA GLU A 324 -35.58 -30.61 2.70
C GLU A 324 -34.27 -30.27 1.98
N GLU A 325 -33.92 -30.97 0.88
CA GLU A 325 -32.69 -30.69 0.12
C GLU A 325 -32.76 -29.35 -0.60
N ILE A 326 -33.94 -28.99 -1.13
CA ILE A 326 -34.17 -27.72 -1.81
C ILE A 326 -34.21 -26.58 -0.78
N ALA A 327 -34.77 -26.83 0.41
CA ALA A 327 -34.74 -25.88 1.51
C ALA A 327 -33.31 -25.56 1.98
N ASP A 328 -32.42 -26.57 2.09
CA ASP A 328 -31.01 -26.36 2.44
C ASP A 328 -30.25 -25.59 1.34
N MET A 329 -30.51 -25.91 0.06
CA MET A 329 -29.96 -25.15 -1.06
C MET A 329 -30.41 -23.68 -1.04
N ASN A 330 -31.70 -23.42 -0.83
CA ASN A 330 -32.23 -22.05 -0.75
C ASN A 330 -31.63 -21.29 0.44
N ARG A 331 -31.45 -21.94 1.60
CA ARG A 331 -30.80 -21.31 2.77
C ARG A 331 -29.37 -20.89 2.45
N LYS A 332 -28.59 -21.73 1.77
CA LYS A 332 -27.22 -21.38 1.33
C LYS A 332 -27.20 -20.22 0.34
N VAL A 333 -28.16 -20.15 -0.58
CA VAL A 333 -28.31 -19.03 -1.53
C VAL A 333 -28.62 -17.73 -0.79
N ILE A 334 -29.55 -17.76 0.18
CA ILE A 334 -29.91 -16.59 1.00
C ILE A 334 -28.70 -16.11 1.81
N GLU A 335 -27.99 -17.01 2.50
CA GLU A 335 -26.79 -16.64 3.26
C GLU A 335 -25.69 -16.04 2.39
N LYS A 336 -25.49 -16.58 1.18
CA LYS A 336 -24.52 -16.04 0.21
C LYS A 336 -24.96 -14.66 -0.28
N ALA A 337 -26.24 -14.49 -0.61
CA ALA A 337 -26.80 -13.22 -1.05
C ALA A 337 -26.69 -12.15 0.04
N ASP A 338 -26.94 -12.49 1.31
CA ASP A 338 -26.79 -11.56 2.44
C ASP A 338 -25.34 -11.10 2.62
N LYS A 339 -24.36 -12.01 2.50
CA LYS A 339 -22.94 -11.65 2.56
C LYS A 339 -22.55 -10.73 1.41
N GLN A 340 -22.99 -11.03 0.19
CA GLN A 340 -22.72 -10.21 -0.99
C GLN A 340 -23.40 -8.83 -0.89
N GLN A 341 -24.64 -8.78 -0.41
CA GLN A 341 -25.36 -7.53 -0.19
C GLN A 341 -24.62 -6.63 0.81
N ARG A 342 -24.12 -7.19 1.92
CA ARG A 342 -23.31 -6.42 2.90
C ARG A 342 -22.02 -5.88 2.28
N LEU A 343 -21.27 -6.70 1.56
CA LEU A 343 -20.04 -6.29 0.87
C LEU A 343 -20.29 -5.14 -0.12
N ILE A 344 -21.32 -5.26 -0.95
CA ILE A 344 -21.69 -4.23 -1.93
C ILE A 344 -22.13 -2.95 -1.21
N TRP A 345 -22.90 -3.07 -0.12
CA TRP A 345 -23.35 -1.93 0.68
C TRP A 345 -22.18 -1.18 1.32
N ASP A 346 -21.20 -1.91 1.87
CA ASP A 346 -20.01 -1.33 2.47
C ASP A 346 -19.14 -0.60 1.43
N LYS A 347 -18.99 -1.17 0.23
CA LYS A 347 -18.35 -0.50 -0.93
C LYS A 347 -19.02 0.83 -1.27
N LEU A 348 -20.35 0.80 -1.46
CA LEU A 348 -21.13 1.98 -1.81
C LEU A 348 -21.10 3.05 -0.71
N ARG A 349 -21.08 2.64 0.56
CA ARG A 349 -20.96 3.55 1.70
C ARG A 349 -19.59 4.24 1.75
N LEU A 350 -18.50 3.53 1.43
CA LEU A 350 -17.18 4.14 1.35
C LEU A 350 -17.10 5.16 0.19
N ILE A 351 -17.64 4.80 -0.99
CA ILE A 351 -17.77 5.74 -2.12
C ILE A 351 -18.55 6.99 -1.70
N HIS A 352 -19.70 6.81 -1.03
CA HIS A 352 -20.51 7.90 -0.51
C HIS A 352 -19.72 8.87 0.39
N LEU A 353 -18.99 8.33 1.38
CA LEU A 353 -18.20 9.15 2.30
C LEU A 353 -17.10 9.93 1.58
N CYS A 354 -16.38 9.30 0.65
CA CYS A 354 -15.36 9.97 -0.15
C CYS A 354 -15.96 11.05 -1.04
N TRP A 355 -17.10 10.78 -1.66
CA TRP A 355 -17.79 11.72 -2.54
C TRP A 355 -18.38 12.91 -1.80
N LEU A 356 -18.94 12.74 -0.59
CA LEU A 356 -19.39 13.87 0.23
C LEU A 356 -18.26 14.85 0.54
N ASN A 357 -17.10 14.33 0.95
CA ASN A 357 -15.95 15.17 1.24
C ASN A 357 -15.46 15.90 -0.03
N ARG A 358 -15.47 15.22 -1.18
CA ARG A 358 -15.11 15.84 -2.47
C ARG A 358 -16.13 16.89 -2.90
N PHE A 359 -17.42 16.63 -2.76
CA PHE A 359 -18.50 17.55 -3.13
C PHE A 359 -18.40 18.88 -2.40
N ARG A 360 -18.02 18.86 -1.12
CA ARG A 360 -17.81 20.08 -0.31
C ARG A 360 -16.68 20.98 -0.82
N THR A 361 -15.72 20.42 -1.56
CA THR A 361 -14.58 21.16 -2.10
C THR A 361 -14.73 21.49 -3.59
N HIS A 362 -15.30 20.57 -4.37
CA HIS A 362 -15.44 20.68 -5.82
C HIS A 362 -16.83 20.19 -6.26
N PRO A 363 -17.88 21.02 -6.11
CA PRO A 363 -19.25 20.60 -6.38
C PRO A 363 -19.58 20.43 -7.87
N ASP A 364 -18.91 21.15 -8.77
CA ASP A 364 -19.28 21.26 -10.19
C ASP A 364 -19.34 19.91 -10.92
N TRP A 365 -18.34 19.04 -10.69
CA TRP A 365 -18.30 17.71 -11.30
C TRP A 365 -19.52 16.86 -10.91
N PHE A 366 -19.99 16.97 -9.66
CA PHE A 366 -21.17 16.24 -9.18
C PHE A 366 -22.47 16.78 -9.77
N VAL A 367 -22.52 18.08 -10.06
CA VAL A 367 -23.65 18.71 -10.74
C VAL A 367 -23.76 18.20 -12.18
N GLU A 368 -22.64 18.13 -12.92
CA GLU A 368 -22.61 17.60 -14.28
C GLU A 368 -23.09 16.14 -14.35
N HIS A 369 -22.73 15.33 -13.36
CA HIS A 369 -23.05 13.90 -13.32
C HIS A 369 -24.30 13.57 -12.49
N TYR A 370 -25.07 14.58 -12.07
CA TYR A 370 -26.19 14.43 -11.13
C TYR A 370 -27.20 13.36 -11.56
N TYR A 371 -27.58 13.29 -12.84
CA TYR A 371 -28.57 12.32 -13.31
C TYR A 371 -28.11 10.87 -13.15
N GLN A 372 -26.82 10.59 -13.34
CA GLN A 372 -26.26 9.26 -13.12
C GLN A 372 -26.25 8.95 -11.61
N ILE A 373 -25.79 9.89 -10.79
CA ILE A 373 -25.71 9.74 -9.33
C ILE A 373 -27.11 9.55 -8.72
N LYS A 374 -28.14 10.23 -9.24
CA LYS A 374 -29.52 10.14 -8.75
C LYS A 374 -30.05 8.70 -8.77
N THR A 375 -29.68 7.92 -9.77
CA THR A 375 -30.15 6.52 -9.98
C THR A 375 -29.51 5.49 -9.04
N LEU A 376 -28.44 5.85 -8.32
CA LEU A 376 -27.72 4.96 -7.42
C LEU A 376 -28.59 4.50 -6.23
N PRO A 377 -28.20 3.50 -5.43
CA PRO A 377 -29.04 3.00 -4.34
C PRO A 377 -28.96 3.91 -3.09
N ALA A 378 -29.73 3.55 -2.05
CA ALA A 378 -29.88 4.31 -0.81
C ALA A 378 -28.56 4.70 -0.07
N PRO A 379 -27.46 3.92 -0.10
CA PRO A 379 -26.20 4.33 0.54
C PRO A 379 -25.67 5.71 0.12
N ILE A 380 -26.07 6.22 -1.04
CA ILE A 380 -25.61 7.49 -1.62
C ILE A 380 -26.66 8.60 -1.44
N LEU A 381 -27.74 8.35 -0.67
CA LEU A 381 -28.90 9.27 -0.56
C LEU A 381 -28.52 10.67 -0.09
N GLU A 382 -27.70 10.78 0.96
CA GLU A 382 -27.31 12.08 1.53
C GLU A 382 -26.59 12.95 0.49
N LEU A 383 -25.68 12.37 -0.30
CA LEU A 383 -24.98 13.10 -1.36
C LEU A 383 -25.96 13.61 -2.43
N LYS A 384 -26.94 12.79 -2.82
CA LYS A 384 -27.97 13.21 -3.78
C LYS A 384 -28.75 14.42 -3.29
N LEU A 385 -29.14 14.40 -2.01
CA LEU A 385 -29.87 15.50 -1.40
C LEU A 385 -29.01 16.77 -1.30
N GLU A 386 -27.71 16.63 -1.03
CA GLU A 386 -26.78 17.77 -1.04
C GLU A 386 -26.61 18.37 -2.44
N ILE A 387 -26.45 17.55 -3.48
CA ILE A 387 -26.37 18.01 -4.87
C ILE A 387 -27.66 18.72 -5.29
N GLU A 388 -28.84 18.16 -4.97
CA GLU A 388 -30.13 18.79 -5.26
C GLU A 388 -30.31 20.15 -4.58
N LYS A 389 -29.89 20.26 -3.31
CA LYS A 389 -29.89 21.53 -2.57
C LYS A 389 -28.96 22.55 -3.20
N PHE A 390 -27.78 22.12 -3.68
CA PHE A 390 -26.83 23.01 -4.34
C PHE A 390 -27.36 23.53 -5.68
N ILE A 391 -27.87 22.63 -6.54
CA ILE A 391 -28.47 23.00 -7.83
C ILE A 391 -29.65 23.95 -7.65
N SER A 392 -30.52 23.68 -6.67
CA SER A 392 -31.69 24.54 -6.42
C SER A 392 -31.29 25.94 -5.95
N LYS A 393 -30.30 26.07 -5.05
CA LYS A 393 -29.75 27.37 -4.62
C LYS A 393 -29.08 28.16 -5.74
N HIS A 394 -28.37 27.52 -6.64
CA HIS A 394 -27.74 28.22 -7.78
C HIS A 394 -28.74 28.63 -8.85
N ARG A 395 -29.82 27.86 -9.06
CA ARG A 395 -30.91 28.28 -9.93
C ARG A 395 -31.69 29.47 -9.39
N SER A 396 -31.87 29.59 -8.07
CA SER A 396 -32.55 30.73 -7.46
C SER A 396 -31.66 31.96 -7.26
N ALA A 397 -30.34 31.86 -7.44
CA ALA A 397 -29.42 32.99 -7.44
C ALA A 397 -29.12 33.56 -8.84
N ALA A 398 -29.50 32.83 -9.90
CA ALA A 398 -29.36 33.25 -11.31
C ALA A 398 -30.64 33.90 -11.88
N VAL A 399 -31.67 34.03 -11.06
CA VAL A 399 -32.93 34.77 -11.29
C VAL A 399 -32.89 35.99 -10.38
#